data_AF-A0A2T7SW51-F1
#
_entry.id   AF-A0A2T7SW51-F1
#
_cell.length_a   1.000
_cell.length_b   1.000
_cell.length_c   1.000
_cell.angle_alpha   90.00
_cell.angle_beta   90.00
_cell.angle_gamma   90.00
#
_symmetry.space_group_name_H-M   'P 1'
#
loop_
_entity.id
_entity.type
_entity.pdbx_description
1 polymer ?
#
loop_
_entity_poly.entity_id
_entity_poly.type
_entity_poly.pdbx_seq_one_letter_code
_entity_poly.pdbx_strand_id
1 'polypeptide(L)'
;MIRAGADGEREDASISESLTIAGWPEVGDLTHCSSWDDLRTEIDKAYPRENPRVLSNWQGQLWRFRSVLTPGDIIVLPLKAGSVAIGYLTGDYQYRADSPPGLRHVRTVTWSRTDVPRSEFRADLRATLGSLLTVSELRRLDAASRLAALADGSPDPGNPDAPKHLRLLEGPAALAEKVAEAAKGRPVELAVRDFLSIWDVVSRSSKAIATIRRDLAEFGLSTVPPFTEVPIDHTIRVIPIGQAPEAERQLLGQETGALELETVEPDDPGPELLDVPDEDTATDAETATGAEEEGDEDEPQAPRTVPVVVTVGRLPSARSHLTSVRLSDPLNLAIELMSEHSFDQLPVLDDDGHLRGSITWREIGATNRPTNALVKDAAVLKVRSVRTDDPLVDCLVNVADHGCVFVVNPDGTLSGIVTGHDLAHRFEQELRPYALLEELERRLRRALILALRRIKETTGEYGLPGDPTKIQKLATKGMNFSDYVQLLNRSDVWEATGWQFPQTRFTERLDRVRTIRNKTMHFHEMDDDRASAVEEIRVALQMLKTVQPQA
;
A
#
# COMPACT_ATOMS: atom_id res chain seq x y z
N MET A 1 -24.67 -19.45 -13.82
CA MET A 1 -24.38 -18.40 -14.83
C MET A 1 -23.89 -19.06 -16.10
N ILE A 2 -24.42 -18.64 -17.26
CA ILE A 2 -24.02 -19.11 -18.58
C ILE A 2 -23.80 -17.89 -19.48
N ARG A 3 -22.69 -17.86 -20.24
CA ARG A 3 -22.33 -16.74 -21.13
C ARG A 3 -22.58 -17.06 -22.60
N ALA A 4 -23.15 -16.09 -23.29
CA ALA A 4 -23.43 -16.14 -24.72
C ALA A 4 -22.22 -15.94 -25.64
N GLY A 5 -21.01 -15.79 -25.09
CA GLY A 5 -19.75 -15.78 -25.84
C GLY A 5 -18.87 -14.55 -25.59
N ALA A 6 -17.84 -14.38 -26.41
CA ALA A 6 -16.88 -13.28 -26.30
C ALA A 6 -17.50 -11.94 -26.72
N ASP A 7 -18.35 -11.96 -27.74
CA ASP A 7 -18.97 -10.81 -28.40
C ASP A 7 -20.51 -10.81 -28.27
N GLY A 8 -21.09 -11.83 -27.64
CA GLY A 8 -22.53 -11.94 -27.38
C GLY A 8 -23.26 -12.75 -28.45
N GLU A 9 -22.54 -13.61 -29.16
CA GLU A 9 -22.97 -14.36 -30.35
C GLU A 9 -24.25 -15.19 -30.17
N ARG A 10 -24.67 -15.42 -28.91
CA ARG A 10 -25.82 -16.23 -28.53
C ARG A 10 -26.86 -15.47 -27.69
N GLU A 11 -26.70 -14.15 -27.48
CA GLU A 11 -27.58 -13.36 -26.59
C GLU A 11 -29.00 -13.31 -27.16
N ASP A 12 -29.16 -12.87 -28.40
CA ASP A 12 -30.46 -12.75 -29.08
C ASP A 12 -31.22 -14.09 -29.14
N ALA A 13 -30.53 -15.17 -29.50
CA ALA A 13 -31.12 -16.52 -29.55
C ALA A 13 -31.51 -17.04 -28.16
N SER A 14 -30.69 -16.78 -27.13
CA SER A 14 -31.01 -17.18 -25.75
C SER A 14 -32.28 -16.48 -25.24
N ILE A 15 -32.42 -15.18 -25.51
CA ILE A 15 -33.59 -14.41 -25.05
C ILE A 15 -34.83 -14.72 -25.90
N SER A 16 -34.74 -14.60 -27.22
CA SER A 16 -35.91 -14.72 -28.12
C SER A 16 -36.51 -16.13 -28.17
N GLU A 17 -35.69 -17.18 -28.07
CA GLU A 17 -36.16 -18.58 -28.08
C GLU A 17 -36.38 -19.15 -26.66
N SER A 18 -36.16 -18.36 -25.60
CA SER A 18 -36.26 -18.82 -24.19
C SER A 18 -35.33 -20.00 -23.89
N LEU A 19 -34.04 -19.83 -24.20
CA LEU A 19 -32.98 -20.83 -24.08
C LEU A 19 -31.79 -20.32 -23.26
N THR A 20 -30.99 -21.26 -22.77
CA THR A 20 -29.59 -21.01 -22.45
C THR A 20 -28.70 -21.92 -23.30
N ILE A 21 -27.63 -21.35 -23.87
CA ILE A 21 -26.90 -21.94 -24.99
C ILE A 21 -25.40 -22.02 -24.68
N ALA A 22 -24.85 -23.24 -24.70
CA ALA A 22 -23.42 -23.50 -24.51
C ALA A 22 -22.68 -23.55 -25.85
N GLY A 23 -21.69 -22.67 -26.02
CA GLY A 23 -20.98 -22.48 -27.29
C GLY A 23 -19.72 -23.34 -27.42
N TRP A 24 -19.88 -24.59 -27.85
CA TRP A 24 -18.79 -25.47 -28.31
C TRP A 24 -19.12 -25.97 -29.73
N PRO A 25 -18.70 -25.26 -30.79
CA PRO A 25 -19.17 -25.53 -32.16
C PRO A 25 -18.83 -26.91 -32.73
N GLU A 26 -17.67 -27.46 -32.34
CA GLU A 26 -17.09 -28.71 -32.83
C GLU A 26 -17.54 -29.95 -32.03
N VAL A 27 -18.21 -29.76 -30.88
CA VAL A 27 -18.65 -30.86 -30.01
C VAL A 27 -19.96 -31.46 -30.53
N GLY A 28 -20.00 -32.79 -30.60
CA GLY A 28 -21.17 -33.57 -31.03
C GLY A 28 -22.23 -33.74 -29.94
N ASP A 29 -23.24 -34.57 -30.20
CA ASP A 29 -24.34 -34.78 -29.26
C ASP A 29 -23.91 -35.48 -27.95
N LEU A 30 -23.95 -34.75 -26.83
CA LEU A 30 -23.62 -35.22 -25.49
C LEU A 30 -24.79 -35.91 -24.74
N THR A 31 -25.94 -36.14 -25.39
CA THR A 31 -27.11 -36.80 -24.76
C THR A 31 -26.73 -38.16 -24.18
N HIS A 32 -25.92 -38.92 -24.92
CA HIS A 32 -25.48 -40.27 -24.57
C HIS A 32 -24.38 -40.33 -23.49
N CYS A 33 -23.68 -39.22 -23.19
CA CYS A 33 -22.58 -39.20 -22.24
C CYS A 33 -23.10 -39.32 -20.80
N SER A 34 -22.84 -40.46 -20.15
CA SER A 34 -23.30 -40.80 -18.81
C SER A 34 -22.24 -40.60 -17.73
N SER A 35 -20.97 -40.71 -18.09
CA SER A 35 -19.81 -40.60 -17.21
C SER A 35 -18.96 -39.36 -17.52
N TRP A 36 -18.07 -39.02 -16.59
CA TRP A 36 -17.07 -37.98 -16.79
C TRP A 36 -16.15 -38.31 -17.99
N ASP A 37 -15.78 -39.58 -18.15
CA ASP A 37 -14.85 -40.05 -19.17
C ASP A 37 -15.50 -40.18 -20.57
N ASP A 38 -16.81 -40.43 -20.63
CA ASP A 38 -17.60 -40.36 -21.87
C ASP A 38 -17.48 -38.95 -22.47
N LEU A 39 -17.68 -37.94 -21.61
CA LEU A 39 -17.58 -36.54 -22.00
C LEU A 39 -16.13 -36.13 -22.36
N ARG A 40 -15.12 -36.68 -21.66
CA ARG A 40 -13.71 -36.48 -22.05
C ARG A 40 -13.46 -36.95 -23.47
N THR A 41 -13.96 -38.14 -23.79
CA THR A 41 -13.76 -38.82 -25.07
C THR A 41 -14.35 -38.01 -26.23
N GLU A 42 -15.54 -37.44 -26.08
CA GLU A 42 -16.15 -36.59 -27.13
C GLU A 42 -15.42 -35.24 -27.29
N ILE A 43 -14.91 -34.66 -26.21
CA ILE A 43 -14.14 -33.41 -26.24
C ILE A 43 -12.77 -33.61 -26.91
N ASP A 44 -12.06 -34.70 -26.61
CA ASP A 44 -10.78 -35.03 -27.24
C ASP A 44 -10.92 -35.34 -28.74
N LYS A 45 -12.04 -35.96 -29.15
CA LYS A 45 -12.39 -36.15 -30.58
C LYS A 45 -12.65 -34.83 -31.30
N ALA A 46 -13.35 -33.89 -30.65
CA ALA A 46 -13.69 -32.59 -31.22
C ALA A 46 -12.45 -31.67 -31.35
N TYR A 47 -11.52 -31.73 -30.39
CA TYR A 47 -10.39 -30.81 -30.28
C TYR A 47 -9.03 -31.51 -30.10
N PRO A 48 -8.59 -32.37 -31.04
CA PRO A 48 -7.41 -33.23 -30.89
C PRO A 48 -6.05 -32.49 -30.85
N ARG A 49 -6.04 -31.16 -31.03
CA ARG A 49 -4.84 -30.30 -31.01
C ARG A 49 -4.81 -29.33 -29.83
N GLU A 50 -5.84 -29.31 -29.00
CA GLU A 50 -5.97 -28.38 -27.89
C GLU A 50 -5.23 -28.83 -26.63
N ASN A 51 -4.92 -27.87 -25.77
CA ASN A 51 -4.18 -28.15 -24.54
C ASN A 51 -5.02 -29.02 -23.57
N PRO A 52 -4.49 -30.15 -23.04
CA PRO A 52 -5.23 -31.02 -22.12
C PRO A 52 -5.85 -30.31 -20.90
N ARG A 53 -5.20 -29.25 -20.39
CA ARG A 53 -5.71 -28.40 -19.28
C ARG A 53 -6.93 -27.58 -19.70
N VAL A 54 -6.94 -27.05 -20.93
CA VAL A 54 -8.09 -26.33 -21.52
C VAL A 54 -9.26 -27.29 -21.73
N LEU A 55 -8.98 -28.47 -22.27
CA LEU A 55 -10.00 -29.51 -22.48
C LEU A 55 -10.60 -30.02 -21.16
N SER A 56 -9.80 -30.13 -20.09
CA SER A 56 -10.30 -30.48 -18.74
C SER A 56 -11.22 -29.38 -18.16
N ASN A 57 -10.89 -28.10 -18.39
CA ASN A 57 -11.75 -26.99 -18.02
C ASN A 57 -13.08 -27.02 -18.80
N TRP A 58 -13.04 -27.20 -20.12
CA TRP A 58 -14.23 -27.32 -20.97
C TRP A 58 -15.10 -28.53 -20.60
N GLN A 59 -14.49 -29.68 -20.31
CA GLN A 59 -15.17 -30.86 -19.77
C GLN A 59 -15.93 -30.53 -18.48
N GLY A 60 -15.29 -29.83 -17.54
CA GLY A 60 -15.95 -29.37 -16.31
C GLY A 60 -17.10 -28.38 -16.55
N GLN A 61 -17.08 -27.60 -17.62
CA GLN A 61 -18.15 -26.66 -17.97
C GLN A 61 -19.33 -27.38 -18.68
N LEU A 62 -19.04 -28.24 -19.65
CA LEU A 62 -20.03 -29.06 -20.35
C LEU A 62 -20.69 -30.09 -19.41
N TRP A 63 -19.94 -30.70 -18.48
CA TRP A 63 -20.49 -31.57 -17.45
C TRP A 63 -21.49 -30.83 -16.55
N ARG A 64 -21.17 -29.59 -16.15
CA ARG A 64 -22.11 -28.76 -15.38
C ARG A 64 -23.38 -28.47 -16.17
N PHE A 65 -23.24 -28.09 -17.45
CA PHE A 65 -24.37 -27.76 -18.32
C PHE A 65 -25.30 -28.96 -18.57
N ARG A 66 -24.71 -30.13 -18.87
CA ARG A 66 -25.44 -31.35 -19.26
C ARG A 66 -25.91 -32.20 -18.07
N SER A 67 -25.09 -32.38 -17.04
CA SER A 67 -25.32 -33.36 -15.96
C SER A 67 -25.59 -32.77 -14.57
N VAL A 68 -25.19 -31.52 -14.28
CA VAL A 68 -25.36 -30.93 -12.94
C VAL A 68 -26.57 -30.00 -12.86
N LEU A 69 -26.82 -29.19 -13.89
CA LEU A 69 -27.98 -28.30 -13.93
C LEU A 69 -29.30 -29.11 -13.96
N THR A 70 -30.27 -28.68 -13.16
CA THR A 70 -31.59 -29.30 -13.00
C THR A 70 -32.72 -28.29 -13.20
N PRO A 71 -33.90 -28.70 -13.72
CA PRO A 71 -35.05 -27.80 -13.80
C PRO A 71 -35.41 -27.22 -12.43
N GLY A 72 -35.59 -25.90 -12.36
CA GLY A 72 -35.70 -25.12 -11.13
C GLY A 72 -34.44 -24.29 -10.81
N ASP A 73 -33.28 -24.62 -11.36
CA ASP A 73 -32.05 -23.83 -11.17
C ASP A 73 -32.17 -22.42 -11.75
N ILE A 74 -31.62 -21.43 -11.03
CA ILE A 74 -31.56 -20.05 -11.49
C ILE A 74 -30.43 -19.86 -12.52
N ILE A 75 -30.80 -19.43 -13.71
CA ILE A 75 -29.91 -19.12 -14.82
C ILE A 75 -29.71 -17.61 -14.90
N VAL A 76 -28.45 -17.23 -15.09
CA VAL A 76 -28.02 -15.84 -15.26
C VAL A 76 -27.19 -15.74 -16.51
N LEU A 77 -27.54 -14.79 -17.37
CA LEU A 77 -26.85 -14.46 -18.62
C LEU A 77 -26.43 -12.97 -18.59
N PRO A 78 -25.15 -12.65 -18.33
CA PRO A 78 -24.65 -11.28 -18.42
C PRO A 78 -24.53 -10.87 -19.89
N LEU A 79 -25.18 -9.76 -20.26
CA LEU A 79 -25.26 -9.26 -21.65
C LEU A 79 -24.15 -8.25 -21.98
N LYS A 80 -23.81 -8.10 -23.27
CA LYS A 80 -22.83 -7.09 -23.73
C LYS A 80 -23.34 -5.66 -23.58
N ALA A 81 -24.65 -5.45 -23.70
CA ALA A 81 -25.32 -4.17 -23.48
C ALA A 81 -25.15 -3.61 -22.04
N GLY A 82 -24.61 -4.39 -21.11
CA GLY A 82 -24.32 -3.96 -19.74
C GLY A 82 -25.33 -4.43 -18.70
N SER A 83 -26.49 -4.94 -19.13
CA SER A 83 -27.51 -5.58 -18.31
C SER A 83 -27.20 -7.07 -18.05
N VAL A 84 -28.11 -7.73 -17.33
CA VAL A 84 -28.07 -9.14 -16.97
C VAL A 84 -29.49 -9.70 -17.10
N ALA A 85 -29.64 -10.82 -17.81
CA ALA A 85 -30.88 -11.58 -17.83
C ALA A 85 -30.87 -12.65 -16.71
N ILE A 86 -32.00 -12.82 -16.02
CA ILE A 86 -32.22 -13.77 -14.93
C ILE A 86 -33.50 -14.56 -15.23
N GLY A 87 -33.43 -15.88 -15.10
CA GLY A 87 -34.55 -16.79 -15.35
C GLY A 87 -34.36 -18.14 -14.68
N TYR A 88 -35.33 -19.03 -14.86
CA TYR A 88 -35.32 -20.37 -14.27
C TYR A 88 -35.22 -21.43 -15.36
N LEU A 89 -34.36 -22.43 -15.16
CA LEU A 89 -34.21 -23.57 -16.04
C LEU A 89 -35.49 -24.41 -16.01
N THR A 90 -36.06 -24.73 -17.17
CA THR A 90 -37.33 -25.48 -17.27
C THR A 90 -37.21 -26.84 -17.95
N GLY A 91 -36.07 -27.13 -18.58
CA GLY A 91 -35.91 -28.34 -19.37
C GLY A 91 -34.50 -28.94 -19.34
N ASP A 92 -34.45 -30.18 -19.81
CA ASP A 92 -33.23 -30.98 -19.89
C ASP A 92 -32.32 -30.55 -21.05
N TYR A 93 -31.13 -31.15 -21.08
CA TYR A 93 -30.18 -30.99 -22.17
C TYR A 93 -30.79 -31.43 -23.51
N GLN A 94 -30.63 -30.59 -24.53
CA GLN A 94 -31.01 -30.90 -25.92
C GLN A 94 -29.86 -30.56 -26.86
N TYR A 95 -29.63 -31.44 -27.85
CA TYR A 95 -28.72 -31.17 -28.96
C TYR A 95 -29.51 -30.88 -30.24
N ARG A 96 -29.35 -29.68 -30.79
CA ARG A 96 -29.98 -29.24 -32.03
C ARG A 96 -29.02 -29.37 -33.20
N ALA A 97 -28.99 -30.55 -33.83
CA ALA A 97 -28.08 -30.84 -34.94
C ALA A 97 -28.22 -29.86 -36.12
N ASP A 98 -29.46 -29.45 -36.43
CA ASP A 98 -29.79 -28.55 -37.54
C ASP A 98 -29.48 -27.07 -37.24
N SER A 99 -29.15 -26.71 -35.99
CA SER A 99 -28.79 -25.34 -35.63
C SER A 99 -27.34 -25.01 -36.05
N PRO A 100 -27.04 -23.71 -36.29
CA PRO A 100 -25.68 -23.26 -36.59
C PRO A 100 -24.64 -23.74 -35.57
N PRO A 101 -23.38 -23.95 -35.98
CA PRO A 101 -22.29 -24.27 -35.05
C PRO A 101 -22.24 -23.25 -33.89
N GLY A 102 -22.13 -23.75 -32.66
CA GLY A 102 -22.18 -22.94 -31.44
C GLY A 102 -23.57 -22.67 -30.87
N LEU A 103 -24.67 -22.97 -31.60
CA LEU A 103 -26.05 -22.86 -31.12
C LEU A 103 -26.71 -24.22 -30.81
N ARG A 104 -25.93 -25.30 -30.77
CA ARG A 104 -26.46 -26.68 -30.74
C ARG A 104 -26.74 -27.22 -29.35
N HIS A 105 -25.95 -26.86 -28.34
CA HIS A 105 -26.15 -27.32 -26.96
C HIS A 105 -27.06 -26.35 -26.23
N VAL A 106 -28.31 -26.74 -26.00
CA VAL A 106 -29.33 -25.85 -25.42
C VAL A 106 -30.05 -26.50 -24.24
N ARG A 107 -30.62 -25.66 -23.38
CA ARG A 107 -31.66 -26.00 -22.40
C ARG A 107 -32.70 -24.90 -22.38
N THR A 108 -33.96 -25.23 -22.10
CA THR A 108 -35.03 -24.21 -22.04
C THR A 108 -34.98 -23.45 -20.71
N VAL A 109 -35.23 -22.14 -20.77
CA VAL A 109 -35.22 -21.22 -19.64
C VAL A 109 -36.42 -20.30 -19.74
N THR A 110 -37.19 -20.17 -18.66
CA THR A 110 -38.18 -19.10 -18.54
C THR A 110 -37.49 -17.88 -17.94
N TRP A 111 -37.23 -16.87 -18.78
CA TRP A 111 -36.66 -15.60 -18.35
C TRP A 111 -37.68 -14.80 -17.52
N SER A 112 -37.28 -14.40 -16.31
CA SER A 112 -38.09 -13.57 -15.40
C SER A 112 -37.86 -12.08 -15.67
N ARG A 113 -36.59 -11.68 -15.86
CA ARG A 113 -36.18 -10.33 -16.28
C ARG A 113 -35.02 -10.47 -17.26
N THR A 114 -35.01 -9.68 -18.33
CA THR A 114 -34.00 -9.80 -19.41
C THR A 114 -33.03 -8.62 -19.47
N ASP A 115 -33.28 -7.58 -18.67
CA ASP A 115 -32.67 -6.25 -18.80
C ASP A 115 -32.13 -5.69 -17.47
N VAL A 116 -31.96 -6.52 -16.43
CA VAL A 116 -31.56 -6.08 -15.08
C VAL A 116 -30.25 -5.27 -15.14
N PRO A 117 -30.27 -3.96 -14.81
CA PRO A 117 -29.08 -3.13 -14.84
C PRO A 117 -28.03 -3.59 -13.81
N ARG A 118 -26.75 -3.54 -14.17
CA ARG A 118 -25.66 -3.90 -13.24
C ARG A 118 -25.64 -3.08 -11.94
N SER A 119 -26.29 -1.92 -11.89
CA SER A 119 -26.45 -1.10 -10.69
C SER A 119 -27.45 -1.64 -9.67
N GLU A 120 -28.35 -2.58 -10.03
CA GLU A 120 -29.26 -3.22 -9.06
C GLU A 120 -28.56 -4.28 -8.18
N PHE A 121 -27.36 -4.72 -8.58
CA PHE A 121 -26.57 -5.71 -7.86
C PHE A 121 -25.54 -5.00 -6.97
N ARG A 122 -25.37 -5.44 -5.71
CA ARG A 122 -24.30 -4.94 -4.83
C ARG A 122 -22.92 -5.36 -5.38
N ALA A 123 -21.89 -4.59 -5.03
CA ALA A 123 -20.54 -4.71 -5.57
C ALA A 123 -19.98 -6.15 -5.54
N ASP A 124 -20.20 -6.88 -4.45
CA ASP A 124 -19.75 -8.24 -4.22
C ASP A 124 -20.41 -9.29 -5.15
N LEU A 125 -21.71 -9.14 -5.42
CA LEU A 125 -22.45 -9.95 -6.38
C LEU A 125 -22.06 -9.60 -7.82
N ARG A 126 -21.85 -8.31 -8.14
CA ARG A 126 -21.30 -7.88 -9.44
C ARG A 126 -19.94 -8.51 -9.73
N ALA A 127 -19.03 -8.54 -8.75
CA ALA A 127 -17.74 -9.21 -8.88
C ALA A 127 -17.91 -10.71 -9.17
N THR A 128 -18.87 -11.36 -8.49
CA THR A 128 -19.19 -12.79 -8.69
C THR A 128 -19.70 -13.07 -10.11
N LEU A 129 -20.46 -12.13 -10.71
CA LEU A 129 -20.88 -12.18 -12.12
C LEU A 129 -19.75 -11.84 -13.13
N GLY A 130 -18.54 -11.53 -12.66
CA GLY A 130 -17.37 -11.22 -13.49
C GLY A 130 -16.59 -12.42 -14.04
N SER A 131 -16.88 -13.65 -13.60
CA SER A 131 -16.15 -14.87 -14.01
C SER A 131 -16.06 -15.05 -15.53
N LEU A 132 -14.87 -15.33 -16.08
CA LEU A 132 -14.65 -15.46 -17.53
C LEU A 132 -15.13 -16.80 -18.13
N LEU A 133 -15.57 -17.76 -17.31
CA LEU A 133 -16.03 -19.07 -17.79
C LEU A 133 -17.40 -18.98 -18.49
N THR A 134 -17.58 -19.76 -19.56
CA THR A 134 -18.84 -19.90 -20.30
C THR A 134 -19.94 -20.49 -19.42
N VAL A 135 -19.64 -21.49 -18.60
CA VAL A 135 -20.57 -22.09 -17.63
C VAL A 135 -19.92 -22.02 -16.24
N SER A 136 -20.55 -21.30 -15.32
CA SER A 136 -20.04 -21.13 -13.96
C SER A 136 -21.15 -21.18 -12.91
N GLU A 137 -20.83 -21.81 -11.80
CA GLU A 137 -21.71 -21.99 -10.65
C GLU A 137 -21.44 -20.89 -9.61
N LEU A 138 -22.51 -20.24 -9.13
CA LEU A 138 -22.41 -19.07 -8.25
C LEU A 138 -22.64 -19.50 -6.80
N ARG A 139 -21.64 -20.13 -6.17
CA ARG A 139 -21.76 -20.72 -4.81
C ARG A 139 -21.56 -19.77 -3.63
N ARG A 140 -20.96 -18.59 -3.85
CA ARG A 140 -20.51 -17.70 -2.78
C ARG A 140 -21.55 -16.61 -2.49
N LEU A 141 -21.54 -16.08 -1.25
CA LEU A 141 -22.29 -14.89 -0.82
C LEU A 141 -23.81 -15.00 -1.09
N ASP A 142 -24.34 -16.22 -0.99
CA ASP A 142 -25.74 -16.59 -1.24
C ASP A 142 -26.30 -16.03 -2.56
N ALA A 143 -25.47 -16.07 -3.61
CA ALA A 143 -25.81 -15.49 -4.91
C ALA A 143 -27.14 -16.02 -5.47
N ALA A 144 -27.47 -17.31 -5.27
CA ALA A 144 -28.71 -17.90 -5.77
C ALA A 144 -29.96 -17.21 -5.17
N SER A 145 -30.04 -17.05 -3.85
CA SER A 145 -31.17 -16.40 -3.18
C SER A 145 -31.27 -14.91 -3.52
N ARG A 146 -30.12 -14.22 -3.64
CA ARG A 146 -30.05 -12.81 -4.03
C ARG A 146 -30.49 -12.58 -5.49
N LEU A 147 -30.12 -13.49 -6.39
CA LEU A 147 -30.57 -13.49 -7.77
C LEU A 147 -32.06 -13.81 -7.91
N ALA A 148 -32.60 -14.67 -7.04
CA ALA A 148 -34.03 -14.95 -6.99
C ALA A 148 -34.84 -13.70 -6.56
N ALA A 149 -34.36 -12.96 -5.56
CA ALA A 149 -34.93 -11.65 -5.17
C ALA A 149 -34.91 -10.66 -6.35
N LEU A 150 -33.79 -10.52 -7.04
CA LEU A 150 -33.69 -9.65 -8.23
C LEU A 150 -34.61 -10.10 -9.38
N ALA A 151 -34.87 -11.41 -9.51
CA ALA A 151 -35.79 -11.99 -10.49
C ALA A 151 -37.27 -11.72 -10.16
N ASP A 152 -37.64 -11.65 -8.88
CA ASP A 152 -39.00 -11.27 -8.45
C ASP A 152 -39.26 -9.76 -8.46
N GLY A 153 -38.20 -8.95 -8.60
CA GLY A 153 -38.25 -7.49 -8.65
C GLY A 153 -37.87 -6.81 -7.32
N SER A 154 -37.53 -7.58 -6.29
CA SER A 154 -36.97 -7.07 -5.03
C SER A 154 -35.52 -6.60 -5.21
N PRO A 155 -35.06 -5.58 -4.44
CA PRO A 155 -33.65 -5.18 -4.41
C PRO A 155 -32.73 -6.30 -3.92
N ASP A 156 -31.46 -6.30 -4.34
CA ASP A 156 -30.43 -7.18 -3.79
C ASP A 156 -30.33 -7.03 -2.26
N PRO A 157 -30.64 -8.07 -1.47
CA PRO A 157 -30.66 -7.99 -0.01
C PRO A 157 -29.27 -7.91 0.62
N GLY A 158 -28.20 -7.94 -0.20
CA GLY A 158 -26.81 -7.87 0.23
C GLY A 158 -26.27 -9.21 0.74
N ASN A 159 -24.99 -9.21 1.11
CA ASN A 159 -24.33 -10.36 1.72
C ASN A 159 -25.08 -10.79 3.01
N PRO A 160 -25.58 -12.03 3.14
CA PRO A 160 -26.27 -12.46 4.35
C PRO A 160 -25.34 -12.66 5.55
N ASP A 161 -24.05 -12.91 5.32
CA ASP A 161 -23.05 -13.09 6.39
C ASP A 161 -22.69 -11.74 7.05
N ALA A 162 -22.94 -10.63 6.36
CA ALA A 162 -22.70 -9.28 6.85
C ALA A 162 -23.78 -8.84 7.87
N PRO A 163 -23.43 -8.06 8.92
CA PRO A 163 -24.39 -7.61 9.91
C PRO A 163 -25.58 -6.86 9.27
N LYS A 164 -26.82 -7.25 9.62
CA LYS A 164 -28.04 -6.76 8.96
C LYS A 164 -28.19 -5.24 8.89
N HIS A 165 -27.63 -4.52 9.88
CA HIS A 165 -27.67 -3.05 9.96
C HIS A 165 -26.52 -2.36 9.20
N LEU A 166 -25.55 -3.12 8.69
CA LEU A 166 -24.40 -2.64 7.92
C LEU A 166 -24.44 -3.08 6.44
N ARG A 167 -25.00 -4.26 6.14
CA ARG A 167 -24.95 -4.90 4.80
C ARG A 167 -25.61 -4.12 3.65
N LEU A 168 -26.42 -3.11 3.98
CA LEU A 168 -27.11 -2.22 3.03
C LEU A 168 -26.61 -0.77 3.09
N LEU A 169 -25.54 -0.48 3.84
CA LEU A 169 -24.99 0.88 3.92
C LEU A 169 -24.44 1.33 2.56
N GLU A 170 -24.66 2.61 2.26
CA GLU A 170 -24.25 3.26 1.03
C GLU A 170 -23.49 4.54 1.36
N GLY A 171 -22.20 4.57 0.98
CA GLY A 171 -21.33 5.72 1.16
C GLY A 171 -20.78 5.92 2.58
N PRO A 172 -19.70 6.72 2.69
CA PRO A 172 -18.96 6.90 3.95
C PRO A 172 -19.75 7.66 5.03
N ALA A 173 -20.69 8.52 4.64
CA ALA A 173 -21.50 9.29 5.60
C ALA A 173 -22.43 8.39 6.42
N ALA A 174 -23.06 7.38 5.79
CA ALA A 174 -23.92 6.42 6.49
C ALA A 174 -23.11 5.51 7.43
N LEU A 175 -21.87 5.15 7.04
CA LEU A 175 -20.94 4.47 7.94
C LEU A 175 -20.57 5.33 9.15
N ALA A 176 -20.27 6.62 8.94
CA ALA A 176 -19.93 7.54 10.02
C ALA A 176 -21.08 7.76 11.01
N GLU A 177 -22.32 7.86 10.52
CA GLU A 177 -23.52 7.91 11.37
C GLU A 177 -23.63 6.64 12.23
N LYS A 178 -23.45 5.44 11.64
CA LYS A 178 -23.48 4.18 12.41
C LYS A 178 -22.36 4.09 13.44
N VAL A 179 -21.15 4.56 13.14
CA VAL A 179 -20.06 4.61 14.13
C VAL A 179 -20.38 5.58 15.27
N ALA A 180 -20.98 6.74 14.98
CA ALA A 180 -21.37 7.72 15.99
C ALA A 180 -22.52 7.23 16.91
N GLU A 181 -23.47 6.47 16.37
CA GLU A 181 -24.48 5.77 17.18
C GLU A 181 -23.85 4.67 18.05
N ALA A 182 -22.95 3.87 17.47
CA ALA A 182 -22.38 2.67 18.07
C ALA A 182 -21.34 2.98 19.17
N ALA A 183 -20.69 4.15 19.12
CA ALA A 183 -19.78 4.66 20.16
C ALA A 183 -20.40 4.67 21.58
N LYS A 184 -21.74 4.64 21.69
CA LYS A 184 -22.46 4.50 22.97
C LYS A 184 -22.60 3.06 23.49
N GLY A 185 -21.96 2.06 22.88
CA GLY A 185 -21.99 0.69 23.41
C GLY A 185 -21.14 -0.41 22.76
N ARG A 186 -20.83 -0.39 21.45
CA ARG A 186 -19.97 -1.39 20.77
C ARG A 186 -19.36 -0.83 19.47
N PRO A 187 -18.14 -1.22 19.05
CA PRO A 187 -17.59 -0.82 17.75
C PRO A 187 -18.41 -1.32 16.56
N VAL A 188 -18.28 -0.66 15.40
CA VAL A 188 -18.84 -1.15 14.13
C VAL A 188 -17.88 -2.17 13.53
N GLU A 189 -18.29 -3.44 13.47
CA GLU A 189 -17.45 -4.55 12.99
C GLU A 189 -18.04 -5.19 11.73
N LEU A 190 -17.21 -5.42 10.71
CA LEU A 190 -17.61 -6.04 9.44
C LEU A 190 -16.39 -6.59 8.67
N ALA A 191 -16.60 -7.52 7.74
CA ALA A 191 -15.52 -8.02 6.90
C ALA A 191 -15.02 -6.94 5.92
N VAL A 192 -13.73 -6.98 5.54
CA VAL A 192 -13.16 -6.03 4.56
C VAL A 192 -13.97 -6.02 3.24
N ARG A 193 -14.51 -7.16 2.81
CA ARG A 193 -15.43 -7.29 1.66
C ARG A 193 -16.64 -6.36 1.77
N ASP A 194 -17.32 -6.40 2.90
CA ASP A 194 -18.55 -5.64 3.13
C ASP A 194 -18.22 -4.16 3.33
N PHE A 195 -17.12 -3.87 4.02
CA PHE A 195 -16.56 -2.52 4.17
C PHE A 195 -16.24 -1.87 2.81
N LEU A 196 -15.54 -2.57 1.92
CA LEU A 196 -15.26 -2.10 0.56
C LEU A 196 -16.55 -1.86 -0.24
N SER A 197 -17.58 -2.68 -0.02
CA SER A 197 -18.87 -2.58 -0.72
C SER A 197 -19.65 -1.30 -0.37
N ILE A 198 -19.36 -0.64 0.75
CA ILE A 198 -19.94 0.68 1.12
C ILE A 198 -19.55 1.77 0.10
N TRP A 199 -18.38 1.65 -0.52
CA TRP A 199 -17.90 2.53 -1.61
C TRP A 199 -18.16 1.93 -3.01
N ASP A 200 -18.99 0.89 -3.11
CA ASP A 200 -19.29 0.15 -4.34
C ASP A 200 -18.05 -0.46 -5.05
N VAL A 201 -16.95 -0.66 -4.30
CA VAL A 201 -15.70 -1.25 -4.81
C VAL A 201 -15.50 -2.69 -4.31
N VAL A 202 -14.75 -3.47 -5.09
CA VAL A 202 -14.59 -4.93 -4.90
C VAL A 202 -13.15 -5.34 -4.61
N SER A 203 -12.21 -4.40 -4.67
CA SER A 203 -10.77 -4.64 -4.49
C SER A 203 -10.05 -3.42 -3.94
N ARG A 204 -8.92 -3.68 -3.28
CA ARG A 204 -8.03 -2.68 -2.68
C ARG A 204 -7.06 -2.12 -3.72
N SER A 205 -7.57 -1.64 -4.86
CA SER A 205 -6.76 -0.89 -5.82
C SER A 205 -6.22 0.39 -5.16
N SER A 206 -5.08 0.91 -5.61
CA SER A 206 -4.48 2.12 -5.02
C SER A 206 -5.43 3.31 -5.03
N LYS A 207 -6.26 3.44 -6.07
CA LYS A 207 -7.33 4.45 -6.16
C LYS A 207 -8.42 4.22 -5.11
N ALA A 208 -8.85 2.98 -4.90
CA ALA A 208 -9.84 2.66 -3.87
C ALA A 208 -9.28 2.92 -2.46
N ILE A 209 -8.06 2.47 -2.16
CA ILE A 209 -7.37 2.73 -0.89
C ILE A 209 -7.29 4.24 -0.60
N ALA A 210 -6.81 5.04 -1.57
CA ALA A 210 -6.70 6.49 -1.41
C ALA A 210 -8.06 7.17 -1.20
N THR A 211 -9.10 6.72 -1.93
CA THR A 211 -10.47 7.24 -1.78
C THR A 211 -11.01 6.94 -0.39
N ILE A 212 -10.95 5.68 0.05
CA ILE A 212 -11.45 5.23 1.34
C ILE A 212 -10.70 5.91 2.49
N ARG A 213 -9.36 5.98 2.44
CA ARG A 213 -8.55 6.66 3.47
C ARG A 213 -8.90 8.14 3.59
N ARG A 214 -9.07 8.85 2.47
CA ARG A 214 -9.51 10.25 2.45
C ARG A 214 -10.88 10.42 3.10
N ASP A 215 -11.84 9.58 2.71
CA ASP A 215 -13.22 9.69 3.18
C ASP A 215 -13.31 9.34 4.68
N LEU A 216 -12.62 8.29 5.13
CA LEU A 216 -12.49 7.97 6.57
C LEU A 216 -11.90 9.15 7.36
N ALA A 217 -10.81 9.76 6.86
CA ALA A 217 -10.18 10.91 7.52
C ALA A 217 -11.13 12.13 7.60
N GLU A 218 -11.94 12.37 6.56
CA GLU A 218 -12.95 13.44 6.57
C GLU A 218 -14.00 13.26 7.68
N PHE A 219 -14.37 12.01 8.01
CA PHE A 219 -15.27 11.69 9.13
C PHE A 219 -14.54 11.43 10.46
N GLY A 220 -13.20 11.56 10.52
CA GLY A 220 -12.40 11.29 11.71
C GLY A 220 -12.38 9.81 12.12
N LEU A 221 -12.41 8.89 11.15
CA LEU A 221 -12.49 7.44 11.34
C LEU A 221 -11.18 6.71 10.96
N SER A 222 -10.98 5.54 11.56
CA SER A 222 -9.89 4.59 11.25
C SER A 222 -10.41 3.15 11.27
N THR A 223 -9.59 2.20 10.80
CA THR A 223 -9.90 0.77 10.80
C THR A 223 -8.84 -0.01 11.57
N VAL A 224 -9.28 -0.94 12.44
CA VAL A 224 -8.41 -1.78 13.28
C VAL A 224 -8.81 -3.26 13.15
N PRO A 225 -7.91 -4.15 12.68
CA PRO A 225 -6.65 -3.83 12.00
C PRO A 225 -6.89 -3.03 10.70
N PRO A 226 -5.86 -2.38 10.13
CA PRO A 226 -5.94 -1.72 8.84
C PRO A 226 -6.50 -2.63 7.74
N PHE A 227 -7.56 -2.16 7.05
CA PHE A 227 -8.19 -2.90 5.95
C PHE A 227 -7.24 -3.20 4.78
N THR A 228 -6.07 -2.57 4.72
CA THR A 228 -5.01 -2.79 3.72
C THR A 228 -4.14 -4.01 4.00
N GLU A 229 -4.05 -4.48 5.24
CA GLU A 229 -3.05 -5.50 5.64
C GLU A 229 -3.66 -6.90 5.86
N VAL A 230 -4.98 -6.99 6.11
CA VAL A 230 -5.66 -8.27 6.39
C VAL A 230 -6.30 -8.92 5.14
N PRO A 231 -6.66 -10.21 5.16
CA PRO A 231 -7.45 -10.84 4.09
C PRO A 231 -8.83 -10.17 3.85
N ILE A 232 -9.40 -10.33 2.64
CA ILE A 232 -10.66 -9.64 2.28
C ILE A 232 -11.88 -10.12 3.11
N ASP A 233 -11.84 -11.34 3.62
CA ASP A 233 -12.90 -11.91 4.47
C ASP A 233 -12.58 -11.77 5.98
N HIS A 234 -11.51 -11.05 6.34
CA HIS A 234 -11.17 -10.75 7.73
C HIS A 234 -12.07 -9.63 8.27
N THR A 235 -12.51 -9.75 9.52
CA THR A 235 -13.32 -8.72 10.20
C THR A 235 -12.42 -7.56 10.66
N ILE A 236 -12.84 -6.34 10.39
CA ILE A 236 -12.21 -5.11 10.88
C ILE A 236 -13.20 -4.33 11.73
N ARG A 237 -12.68 -3.55 12.67
CA ARG A 237 -13.44 -2.60 13.48
C ARG A 237 -13.26 -1.20 12.90
N VAL A 238 -14.35 -0.49 12.63
CA VAL A 238 -14.33 0.93 12.27
C VAL A 238 -14.53 1.73 13.57
N ILE A 239 -13.56 2.58 13.89
CA ILE A 239 -13.53 3.36 15.12
C ILE A 239 -13.24 4.84 14.83
N PRO A 240 -13.67 5.79 15.67
CA PRO A 240 -13.17 7.16 15.60
C PRO A 240 -11.67 7.21 15.94
N ILE A 241 -10.94 8.13 15.33
CA ILE A 241 -9.51 8.32 15.57
C ILE A 241 -9.28 8.83 17.00
N GLY A 242 -8.27 8.27 17.66
CA GLY A 242 -7.64 8.93 18.80
C GLY A 242 -8.15 8.55 20.18
N GLN A 243 -8.61 7.31 20.39
CA GLN A 243 -8.76 6.79 21.75
C GLN A 243 -7.44 6.94 22.52
N ALA A 244 -7.51 7.58 23.69
CA ALA A 244 -6.37 7.71 24.59
C ALA A 244 -6.09 6.34 25.28
N PRO A 245 -4.81 5.98 25.57
CA PRO A 245 -4.46 4.68 26.13
C PRO A 245 -5.05 4.33 27.52
N GLU A 246 -5.81 5.23 28.14
CA GLU A 246 -6.36 5.05 29.48
C GLU A 246 -7.63 4.20 29.50
N ALA A 247 -8.45 4.24 28.44
CA ALA A 247 -9.69 3.44 28.37
C ALA A 247 -9.39 1.93 28.31
N GLU A 248 -8.43 1.52 27.46
CA GLU A 248 -8.04 0.12 27.33
C GLU A 248 -7.22 -0.36 28.55
N ARG A 249 -6.43 0.53 29.17
CA ARG A 249 -5.75 0.25 30.46
C ARG A 249 -6.71 0.11 31.64
N GLN A 250 -7.84 0.82 31.66
CA GLN A 250 -8.86 0.61 32.71
C GLN A 250 -9.61 -0.71 32.52
N LEU A 251 -9.85 -1.14 31.29
CA LEU A 251 -10.44 -2.45 30.98
C LEU A 251 -9.48 -3.60 31.35
N LEU A 252 -8.22 -3.56 30.91
CA LEU A 252 -7.20 -4.57 31.23
C LEU A 252 -6.74 -4.53 32.70
N GLY A 253 -6.79 -3.36 33.34
CA GLY A 253 -6.45 -3.16 34.75
C GLY A 253 -7.49 -3.69 35.73
N GLN A 254 -8.72 -3.99 35.28
CA GLN A 254 -9.75 -4.61 36.11
C GLN A 254 -9.69 -6.15 36.13
N GLU A 255 -9.16 -6.79 35.08
CA GLU A 255 -9.03 -8.27 35.05
C GLU A 255 -7.75 -8.78 35.73
N THR A 256 -6.76 -7.92 35.97
CA THR A 256 -5.47 -8.29 36.58
C THR A 256 -5.42 -8.16 38.12
N GLY A 257 -6.51 -7.70 38.74
CA GLY A 257 -6.62 -7.51 40.20
C GLY A 257 -6.84 -8.79 41.03
N ALA A 258 -6.77 -9.98 40.43
CA ALA A 258 -7.06 -11.25 41.10
C ALA A 258 -6.11 -12.38 40.66
N LEU A 259 -4.82 -12.22 40.94
CA LEU A 259 -3.81 -13.30 41.04
C LEU A 259 -2.55 -12.75 41.72
N GLU A 260 -2.57 -12.68 43.05
CA GLU A 260 -1.36 -12.39 43.83
C GLU A 260 -0.43 -13.61 43.86
N LEU A 261 0.83 -13.37 43.48
CA LEU A 261 2.05 -13.93 44.07
C LEU A 261 2.14 -15.45 44.29
N GLU A 262 2.88 -16.12 43.41
CA GLU A 262 3.97 -17.00 43.87
C GLU A 262 5.26 -16.67 43.11
N THR A 263 6.34 -16.44 43.86
CA THR A 263 7.66 -16.02 43.38
C THR A 263 8.56 -17.23 43.14
N VAL A 264 9.21 -17.30 41.99
CA VAL A 264 10.37 -18.19 41.76
C VAL A 264 11.49 -17.38 41.12
N GLU A 265 12.67 -17.38 41.76
CA GLU A 265 13.89 -16.73 41.26
C GLU A 265 14.58 -17.56 40.16
N PRO A 266 15.46 -16.96 39.34
CA PRO A 266 15.98 -17.59 38.14
C PRO A 266 17.22 -18.46 38.40
N ASP A 267 17.31 -19.60 37.72
CA ASP A 267 18.56 -20.33 37.50
C ASP A 267 18.59 -20.87 36.06
N ASP A 268 19.66 -20.50 35.34
CA ASP A 268 20.18 -21.14 34.12
C ASP A 268 21.69 -21.26 34.36
N PRO A 269 22.30 -22.43 34.15
CA PRO A 269 22.97 -22.62 32.87
C PRO A 269 22.95 -24.05 32.31
N GLY A 270 22.45 -24.18 31.09
CA GLY A 270 23.20 -24.91 30.06
C GLY A 270 22.81 -26.38 29.78
N PRO A 271 23.46 -26.98 28.77
CA PRO A 271 22.71 -27.75 27.77
C PRO A 271 23.05 -29.24 27.73
N GLU A 272 22.09 -30.07 27.29
CA GLU A 272 22.40 -31.43 26.82
C GLU A 272 21.49 -31.90 25.67
N LEU A 273 21.99 -32.88 24.92
CA LEU A 273 21.52 -33.34 23.61
C LEU A 273 20.43 -34.44 23.69
N LEU A 274 20.04 -34.93 22.50
CA LEU A 274 19.27 -36.16 22.21
C LEU A 274 17.74 -36.00 22.36
N ASP A 275 16.89 -36.59 21.53
CA ASP A 275 17.09 -37.30 20.26
C ASP A 275 15.79 -37.17 19.44
N VAL A 276 15.88 -37.12 18.10
CA VAL A 276 14.72 -37.24 17.20
C VAL A 276 14.83 -38.58 16.49
N PRO A 277 13.83 -39.48 16.58
CA PRO A 277 13.76 -40.64 15.72
C PRO A 277 13.16 -40.26 14.36
N ASP A 278 13.93 -40.51 13.31
CA ASP A 278 13.46 -40.56 11.93
C ASP A 278 12.48 -41.73 11.69
N GLU A 279 11.56 -41.54 10.75
CA GLU A 279 11.31 -42.45 9.61
C GLU A 279 10.50 -41.62 8.57
N ASP A 280 11.10 -41.20 7.46
CA ASP A 280 11.20 -41.92 6.18
C ASP A 280 9.81 -42.27 5.58
N THR A 281 9.42 -41.88 4.36
CA THR A 281 10.16 -41.78 3.08
C THR A 281 9.42 -40.77 2.16
N ALA A 282 10.08 -39.79 1.51
CA ALA A 282 10.96 -39.84 0.34
C ALA A 282 10.24 -39.68 -1.04
N THR A 283 10.61 -38.61 -1.77
CA THR A 283 11.05 -38.60 -3.20
C THR A 283 10.03 -38.90 -4.34
N ASP A 284 10.10 -38.31 -5.53
CA ASP A 284 11.10 -37.38 -6.08
C ASP A 284 10.67 -36.56 -7.32
N ALA A 285 11.52 -35.57 -7.63
CA ALA A 285 11.97 -35.11 -8.95
C ALA A 285 11.04 -34.39 -9.96
N GLU A 286 11.53 -33.23 -10.37
CA GLU A 286 11.24 -32.53 -11.64
C GLU A 286 11.96 -33.17 -12.84
N THR A 287 11.54 -32.84 -14.07
CA THR A 287 12.37 -32.53 -15.26
C THR A 287 11.39 -32.15 -16.42
N ALA A 288 11.43 -31.01 -17.11
CA ALA A 288 12.47 -30.20 -17.78
C ALA A 288 12.56 -30.46 -19.31
N THR A 289 13.07 -29.47 -20.06
CA THR A 289 13.22 -29.28 -21.54
C THR A 289 12.09 -28.50 -22.24
N GLY A 290 12.37 -27.58 -23.18
CA GLY A 290 13.66 -27.02 -23.64
C GLY A 290 13.52 -26.10 -24.88
N ALA A 291 14.63 -25.41 -25.24
CA ALA A 291 14.84 -24.49 -26.39
C ALA A 291 14.24 -23.05 -26.28
N GLU A 292 14.86 -21.96 -26.77
CA GLU A 292 16.26 -21.73 -27.23
C GLU A 292 16.67 -20.22 -27.22
N GLU A 293 17.87 -19.95 -26.69
CA GLU A 293 18.95 -18.96 -26.99
C GLU A 293 18.76 -17.62 -27.77
N GLU A 294 19.28 -16.52 -27.20
CA GLU A 294 20.54 -15.85 -27.62
C GLU A 294 21.07 -14.99 -26.44
N GLY A 295 22.39 -14.83 -26.31
CA GLY A 295 23.04 -14.40 -25.05
C GLY A 295 23.63 -12.98 -25.02
N ASP A 296 24.06 -12.56 -23.82
CA ASP A 296 25.04 -11.49 -23.61
C ASP A 296 25.82 -11.77 -22.29
N GLU A 297 27.02 -11.21 -22.15
CA GLU A 297 28.04 -11.71 -21.20
C GLU A 297 27.82 -11.29 -19.72
N ASP A 298 28.14 -12.19 -18.78
CA ASP A 298 27.99 -11.99 -17.33
C ASP A 298 28.96 -10.92 -16.75
N GLU A 299 28.49 -9.67 -16.61
CA GLU A 299 28.95 -8.81 -15.51
C GLU A 299 28.16 -9.13 -14.23
N PRO A 300 28.81 -9.35 -13.07
CA PRO A 300 28.10 -9.66 -11.82
C PRO A 300 27.28 -8.46 -11.35
N GLN A 301 25.97 -8.47 -11.65
CA GLN A 301 25.05 -7.42 -11.20
C GLN A 301 25.04 -7.35 -9.68
N ALA A 302 25.50 -6.21 -9.14
CA ALA A 302 25.38 -5.89 -7.73
C ALA A 302 23.91 -6.04 -7.29
N PRO A 303 23.65 -6.57 -6.08
CA PRO A 303 22.28 -6.85 -5.64
C PRO A 303 21.44 -5.57 -5.71
N ARG A 304 20.32 -5.64 -6.45
CA ARG A 304 19.35 -4.54 -6.55
C ARG A 304 18.83 -4.22 -5.15
N THR A 305 19.32 -3.12 -4.58
CA THR A 305 18.82 -2.60 -3.32
C THR A 305 17.36 -2.19 -3.50
N VAL A 306 16.45 -2.94 -2.87
CA VAL A 306 15.04 -2.54 -2.78
C VAL A 306 15.01 -1.22 -2.00
N PRO A 307 14.44 -0.13 -2.55
CA PRO A 307 14.41 1.14 -1.84
C PRO A 307 13.54 1.00 -0.60
N VAL A 308 14.17 1.12 0.58
CA VAL A 308 13.46 1.10 1.86
C VAL A 308 12.61 2.36 1.94
N VAL A 309 11.29 2.19 1.81
CA VAL A 309 10.34 3.31 1.92
C VAL A 309 10.44 3.90 3.33
N VAL A 310 10.84 5.16 3.41
CA VAL A 310 10.89 5.91 4.67
C VAL A 310 9.46 6.17 5.13
N THR A 311 9.08 5.66 6.30
CA THR A 311 7.73 5.80 6.85
C THR A 311 7.62 6.94 7.87
N VAL A 312 6.40 7.44 8.09
CA VAL A 312 6.09 8.52 9.04
C VAL A 312 6.58 8.20 10.46
N GLY A 313 6.42 6.95 10.90
CA GLY A 313 6.79 6.49 12.25
C GLY A 313 8.28 6.50 12.58
N ARG A 314 9.15 6.97 11.67
CA ARG A 314 10.58 7.28 11.91
C ARG A 314 10.82 8.72 12.38
N LEU A 315 9.82 9.60 12.31
CA LEU A 315 9.89 10.95 12.88
C LEU A 315 9.70 10.85 14.41
N PRO A 316 10.51 11.55 15.24
CA PRO A 316 10.32 11.53 16.69
C PRO A 316 8.95 12.11 17.12
N SER A 317 8.51 13.17 16.45
CA SER A 317 7.21 13.83 16.70
C SER A 317 6.01 12.97 16.30
N ALA A 318 6.20 11.96 15.45
CA ALA A 318 5.17 10.97 15.11
C ALA A 318 4.86 9.98 16.26
N ARG A 319 5.65 10.01 17.34
CA ARG A 319 5.53 9.13 18.52
C ARG A 319 5.61 9.90 19.86
N SER A 320 5.48 11.23 19.82
CA SER A 320 5.59 12.09 21.00
C SER A 320 4.24 12.27 21.69
N HIS A 321 4.24 12.33 23.03
CA HIS A 321 3.06 12.70 23.80
C HIS A 321 2.47 14.04 23.34
N LEU A 322 1.14 14.11 23.25
CA LEU A 322 0.42 15.28 22.75
C LEU A 322 -0.36 15.97 23.87
N THR A 323 -0.02 17.24 24.11
CA THR A 323 -0.92 18.17 24.80
C THR A 323 -2.13 18.42 23.91
N SER A 324 -3.34 18.41 24.48
CA SER A 324 -4.61 18.49 23.74
C SER A 324 -5.65 19.32 24.51
N VAL A 325 -6.71 19.73 23.82
CA VAL A 325 -7.88 20.43 24.40
C VAL A 325 -9.17 19.78 23.91
N ARG A 326 -10.25 19.90 24.68
CA ARG A 326 -11.59 19.39 24.34
C ARG A 326 -12.43 20.46 23.65
N LEU A 327 -13.41 20.04 22.85
CA LEU A 327 -14.42 20.93 22.24
C LEU A 327 -15.21 21.77 23.26
N SER A 328 -15.39 21.23 24.46
CA SER A 328 -16.07 21.83 25.61
C SER A 328 -15.20 22.84 26.37
N ASP A 329 -13.88 22.86 26.15
CA ASP A 329 -12.97 23.68 26.93
C ASP A 329 -13.08 25.19 26.58
N PRO A 330 -12.83 26.08 27.55
CA PRO A 330 -12.67 27.51 27.30
C PRO A 330 -11.53 27.82 26.32
N LEU A 331 -11.76 28.72 25.37
CA LEU A 331 -10.78 29.09 24.34
C LEU A 331 -9.47 29.66 24.93
N ASN A 332 -9.54 30.31 26.10
CA ASN A 332 -8.36 30.82 26.78
C ASN A 332 -7.42 29.71 27.30
N LEU A 333 -7.92 28.50 27.58
CA LEU A 333 -7.06 27.35 27.94
C LEU A 333 -6.16 26.95 26.76
N ALA A 334 -6.70 26.95 25.54
CA ALA A 334 -5.89 26.69 24.34
C ALA A 334 -4.83 27.79 24.14
N ILE A 335 -5.19 29.06 24.34
CA ILE A 335 -4.24 30.20 24.27
C ILE A 335 -3.13 30.06 25.32
N GLU A 336 -3.47 29.65 26.55
CA GLU A 336 -2.53 29.42 27.64
C GLU A 336 -1.53 28.30 27.30
N LEU A 337 -2.03 27.09 26.99
CA LEU A 337 -1.20 25.93 26.64
C LEU A 337 -0.31 26.18 25.40
N MET A 338 -0.83 26.87 24.39
CA MET A 338 -0.05 27.23 23.20
C MET A 338 1.04 28.27 23.51
N SER A 339 0.80 29.19 24.44
CA SER A 339 1.79 30.18 24.87
C SER A 339 2.87 29.58 25.77
N GLU A 340 2.47 28.78 26.76
CA GLU A 340 3.37 28.17 27.74
C GLU A 340 4.39 27.23 27.08
N HIS A 341 3.91 26.38 26.16
CA HIS A 341 4.74 25.38 25.49
C HIS A 341 5.25 25.82 24.10
N SER A 342 4.97 27.07 23.69
CA SER A 342 5.33 27.62 22.38
C SER A 342 4.83 26.76 21.20
N PHE A 343 3.61 26.25 21.29
CA PHE A 343 2.98 25.47 20.23
C PHE A 343 2.25 26.36 19.22
N ASP A 344 2.40 26.06 17.93
CA ASP A 344 1.63 26.70 16.85
C ASP A 344 0.19 26.19 16.74
N GLN A 345 -0.07 24.98 17.27
CA GLN A 345 -1.36 24.30 17.21
C GLN A 345 -1.55 23.25 18.32
N LEU A 346 -2.80 22.89 18.59
CA LEU A 346 -3.17 21.77 19.46
C LEU A 346 -4.17 20.82 18.76
N PRO A 347 -4.09 19.49 18.99
CA PRO A 347 -5.20 18.57 18.74
C PRO A 347 -6.43 18.94 19.58
N VAL A 348 -7.59 18.87 18.93
CA VAL A 348 -8.91 19.12 19.52
C VAL A 348 -9.67 17.81 19.60
N LEU A 349 -10.03 17.40 20.82
CA LEU A 349 -10.74 16.16 21.13
C LEU A 349 -12.22 16.42 21.45
N ASP A 350 -13.09 15.42 21.32
CA ASP A 350 -14.41 15.46 21.96
C ASP A 350 -14.37 15.01 23.43
N ASP A 351 -15.54 15.02 24.09
CA ASP A 351 -15.65 14.66 25.51
C ASP A 351 -15.32 13.18 25.79
N ASP A 352 -15.46 12.31 24.78
CA ASP A 352 -15.10 10.89 24.78
C ASP A 352 -13.61 10.66 24.43
N GLY A 353 -12.86 11.74 24.13
CA GLY A 353 -11.43 11.72 23.84
C GLY A 353 -11.06 11.54 22.37
N HIS A 354 -12.01 11.40 21.44
CA HIS A 354 -11.72 11.20 20.03
C HIS A 354 -11.23 12.49 19.36
N LEU A 355 -10.24 12.39 18.48
CA LEU A 355 -9.73 13.51 17.71
C LEU A 355 -10.80 14.02 16.74
N ARG A 356 -11.16 15.31 16.87
CA ARG A 356 -12.13 16.00 16.00
C ARG A 356 -11.49 17.03 15.08
N GLY A 357 -10.27 17.48 15.39
CA GLY A 357 -9.57 18.44 14.55
C GLY A 357 -8.36 19.07 15.21
N SER A 358 -8.06 20.32 14.83
CA SER A 358 -7.00 21.13 15.40
C SER A 358 -7.46 22.56 15.68
N ILE A 359 -6.71 23.27 16.51
CA ILE A 359 -6.81 24.71 16.70
C ILE A 359 -5.42 25.33 16.58
N THR A 360 -5.27 26.40 15.80
CA THR A 360 -4.00 27.13 15.64
C THR A 360 -4.16 28.61 15.97
N TRP A 361 -3.04 29.33 16.13
CA TRP A 361 -3.04 30.79 16.30
C TRP A 361 -3.79 31.52 15.18
N ARG A 362 -3.80 30.97 13.96
CA ARG A 362 -4.53 31.54 12.82
C ARG A 362 -6.02 31.56 13.08
N GLU A 363 -6.62 30.44 13.48
CA GLU A 363 -8.08 30.39 13.67
C GLU A 363 -8.52 31.09 14.96
N ILE A 364 -7.67 31.10 16.00
CA ILE A 364 -7.86 31.93 17.20
C ILE A 364 -7.92 33.41 16.81
N GLY A 365 -6.94 33.92 16.04
CA GLY A 365 -6.86 35.31 15.63
C GLY A 365 -7.82 35.74 14.50
N ALA A 366 -8.35 34.79 13.71
CA ALA A 366 -9.15 35.10 12.51
C ALA A 366 -10.52 35.75 12.80
N THR A 367 -11.04 35.67 14.03
CA THR A 367 -12.33 36.31 14.38
C THR A 367 -12.29 36.91 15.78
N ASN A 368 -12.99 38.03 15.95
CA ASN A 368 -13.10 38.72 17.24
C ASN A 368 -14.15 37.99 18.12
N ARG A 369 -13.69 37.01 18.90
CA ARG A 369 -14.55 36.15 19.75
C ARG A 369 -14.74 36.75 21.15
N PRO A 370 -15.88 36.48 21.81
CA PRO A 370 -16.09 36.90 23.19
C PRO A 370 -15.19 36.11 24.16
N THR A 371 -14.94 36.66 25.35
CA THR A 371 -14.02 36.10 26.37
C THR A 371 -14.45 34.73 26.90
N ASN A 372 -15.72 34.36 26.72
CA ASN A 372 -16.31 33.07 27.10
C ASN A 372 -16.47 32.08 25.92
N ALA A 373 -15.84 32.35 24.78
CA ALA A 373 -15.83 31.42 23.66
C ALA A 373 -15.17 30.08 24.05
N LEU A 374 -15.63 29.00 23.44
CA LEU A 374 -15.11 27.65 23.62
C LEU A 374 -14.22 27.24 22.45
N VAL A 375 -13.40 26.21 22.64
CA VAL A 375 -12.52 25.66 21.60
C VAL A 375 -13.30 25.30 20.33
N LYS A 376 -14.50 24.71 20.43
CA LYS A 376 -15.36 24.41 19.27
C LYS A 376 -15.76 25.63 18.42
N ASP A 377 -15.73 26.83 18.99
CA ASP A 377 -16.07 28.08 18.29
C ASP A 377 -14.89 28.60 17.44
N ALA A 378 -13.71 27.96 17.57
CA ALA A 378 -12.48 28.30 16.89
C ALA A 378 -11.78 27.15 16.15
N ALA A 379 -11.99 25.90 16.57
CA ALA A 379 -11.33 24.73 16.02
C ALA A 379 -11.73 24.43 14.56
N VAL A 380 -10.76 23.94 13.79
CA VAL A 380 -11.01 23.34 12.46
C VAL A 380 -11.42 21.89 12.67
N LEU A 381 -12.72 21.62 12.59
CA LEU A 381 -13.30 20.27 12.76
C LEU A 381 -13.13 19.38 11.52
N LYS A 382 -11.89 19.26 11.03
CA LYS A 382 -11.50 18.35 9.95
C LYS A 382 -10.22 17.64 10.31
N VAL A 383 -10.33 16.37 10.69
CA VAL A 383 -9.19 15.53 11.04
C VAL A 383 -8.33 15.29 9.81
N ARG A 384 -7.02 15.44 9.98
CA ARG A 384 -6.01 15.05 8.98
C ARG A 384 -5.05 14.12 9.68
N SER A 385 -5.13 12.84 9.34
CA SER A 385 -4.38 11.78 9.98
C SER A 385 -3.61 10.96 8.96
N VAL A 386 -2.39 10.59 9.32
CA VAL A 386 -1.56 9.57 8.67
C VAL A 386 -1.26 8.48 9.68
N ARG A 387 -0.91 7.29 9.21
CA ARG A 387 -0.50 6.18 10.06
C ARG A 387 1.01 6.13 10.23
N THR A 388 1.49 5.51 11.31
CA THR A 388 2.94 5.31 11.52
C THR A 388 3.62 4.49 10.41
N ASP A 389 2.86 3.63 9.74
CA ASP A 389 3.26 2.78 8.61
C ASP A 389 3.23 3.48 7.25
N ASP A 390 2.59 4.65 7.13
CA ASP A 390 2.46 5.32 5.84
C ASP A 390 3.81 5.86 5.31
N PRO A 391 3.98 6.00 3.98
CA PRO A 391 5.13 6.67 3.40
C PRO A 391 5.24 8.13 3.86
N LEU A 392 6.46 8.58 4.20
CA LEU A 392 6.73 9.96 4.62
C LEU A 392 6.30 11.00 3.56
N VAL A 393 6.35 10.62 2.28
CA VAL A 393 5.94 11.49 1.17
C VAL A 393 4.45 11.86 1.20
N ASP A 394 3.59 11.01 1.75
CA ASP A 394 2.13 11.25 1.83
C ASP A 394 1.79 12.33 2.88
N CYS A 395 2.72 12.61 3.81
CA CYS A 395 2.61 13.75 4.73
C CYS A 395 2.86 15.10 4.05
N LEU A 396 3.73 15.15 3.03
CA LEU A 396 4.28 16.41 2.52
C LEU A 396 3.19 17.37 2.05
N VAL A 397 2.22 16.86 1.28
CA VAL A 397 1.10 17.66 0.76
C VAL A 397 0.20 18.14 1.91
N ASN A 398 -0.16 17.23 2.81
CA ASN A 398 -1.04 17.55 3.95
C ASN A 398 -0.41 18.62 4.87
N VAL A 399 0.88 18.51 5.16
CA VAL A 399 1.61 19.45 6.01
C VAL A 399 1.87 20.78 5.29
N ALA A 400 2.14 20.78 3.98
CA ALA A 400 2.30 22.01 3.21
C ALA A 400 1.00 22.83 3.13
N ASP A 401 -0.12 22.18 2.85
CA ASP A 401 -1.42 22.85 2.66
C ASP A 401 -2.10 23.23 3.98
N HIS A 402 -1.78 22.54 5.09
CA HIS A 402 -2.53 22.65 6.35
C HIS A 402 -1.67 22.82 7.61
N GLY A 403 -0.35 22.93 7.49
CA GLY A 403 0.61 23.16 8.59
C GLY A 403 0.97 21.90 9.39
N CYS A 404 0.06 20.95 9.52
CA CYS A 404 0.31 19.68 10.22
C CYS A 404 -0.53 18.50 9.73
N VAL A 405 -0.15 17.33 10.21
CA VAL A 405 -0.93 16.10 10.16
C VAL A 405 -0.75 15.33 11.48
N PHE A 406 -1.83 14.74 11.98
CA PHE A 406 -1.79 13.90 13.17
C PHE A 406 -1.33 12.49 12.82
N VAL A 407 -0.57 11.84 13.69
CA VAL A 407 -0.09 10.47 13.49
C VAL A 407 -0.88 9.52 14.37
N VAL A 408 -1.36 8.44 13.75
CA VAL A 408 -2.20 7.42 14.38
C VAL A 408 -1.43 6.09 14.34
N ASN A 409 -1.46 5.36 15.45
CA ASN A 409 -0.89 4.01 15.54
C ASN A 409 -1.74 2.99 14.76
N PRO A 410 -1.25 1.78 14.50
CA PRO A 410 -2.01 0.77 13.76
C PRO A 410 -3.31 0.33 14.45
N ASP A 411 -3.37 0.48 15.78
CA ASP A 411 -4.53 0.27 16.67
C ASP A 411 -5.54 1.43 16.68
N GLY A 412 -5.30 2.51 15.91
CA GLY A 412 -6.18 3.68 15.85
C GLY A 412 -6.03 4.70 16.98
N THR A 413 -5.13 4.46 17.95
CA THR A 413 -4.79 5.43 19.00
C THR A 413 -3.97 6.59 18.44
N LEU A 414 -4.09 7.76 19.06
CA LEU A 414 -3.34 8.95 18.66
C LEU A 414 -1.88 8.85 19.15
N SER A 415 -0.92 8.94 18.25
CA SER A 415 0.51 8.65 18.48
C SER A 415 1.39 9.90 18.53
N GLY A 416 1.06 10.93 17.74
CA GLY A 416 1.88 12.12 17.60
C GLY A 416 1.35 13.14 16.60
N ILE A 417 2.17 14.12 16.26
CA ILE A 417 1.87 15.18 15.28
C ILE A 417 3.10 15.45 14.43
N VAL A 418 2.92 15.69 13.14
CA VAL A 418 4.00 16.01 12.21
C VAL A 418 3.70 17.37 11.58
N THR A 419 4.68 18.26 11.65
CA THR A 419 4.58 19.66 11.26
C THR A 419 5.59 20.01 10.17
N GLY A 420 5.45 21.20 9.58
CA GLY A 420 6.44 21.72 8.63
C GLY A 420 7.84 21.84 9.24
N HIS A 421 7.93 22.09 10.56
CA HIS A 421 9.18 22.16 11.29
C HIS A 421 9.87 20.78 11.38
N ASP A 422 9.12 19.73 11.75
CA ASP A 422 9.67 18.37 11.88
C ASP A 422 10.20 17.85 10.54
N LEU A 423 9.43 18.07 9.47
CA LEU A 423 9.82 17.70 8.12
C LEU A 423 11.05 18.48 7.67
N ALA A 424 11.08 19.81 7.87
CA ALA A 424 12.23 20.64 7.52
C ALA A 424 13.50 20.21 8.28
N HIS A 425 13.39 19.94 9.58
CA HIS A 425 14.52 19.47 10.40
C HIS A 425 15.04 18.11 9.94
N ARG A 426 14.15 17.15 9.60
CA ARG A 426 14.56 15.86 9.04
C ARG A 426 15.14 15.99 7.62
N PHE A 427 14.59 16.85 6.76
CA PHE A 427 15.23 17.17 5.47
C PHE A 427 16.59 17.83 5.62
N GLU A 428 16.80 18.68 6.63
CA GLU A 428 18.12 19.22 6.94
C GLU A 428 19.09 18.10 7.32
N GLN A 429 18.70 17.21 8.25
CA GLN A 429 19.50 16.05 8.64
C GLN A 429 19.86 15.12 7.46
N GLU A 430 18.97 14.97 6.48
CA GLU A 430 19.21 14.21 5.26
C GLU A 430 20.10 14.93 4.24
N LEU A 431 19.87 16.23 3.97
CA LEU A 431 20.55 16.96 2.90
C LEU A 431 21.90 17.57 3.32
N ARG A 432 22.09 17.84 4.62
CA ARG A 432 23.29 18.50 5.17
C ARG A 432 24.60 17.75 4.89
N PRO A 433 24.70 16.41 4.99
CA PRO A 433 25.91 15.68 4.58
C PRO A 433 26.28 15.95 3.11
N TYR A 434 25.30 15.89 2.21
CA TYR A 434 25.53 16.11 0.77
C TYR A 434 25.95 17.56 0.47
N ALA A 435 25.28 18.55 1.06
CA ALA A 435 25.62 19.96 0.89
C ALA A 435 27.04 20.29 1.40
N LEU A 436 27.46 19.70 2.52
CA LEU A 436 28.81 19.85 3.06
C LEU A 436 29.87 19.17 2.17
N LEU A 437 29.58 17.97 1.63
CA LEU A 437 30.45 17.27 0.68
C LEU A 437 30.59 18.05 -0.64
N GLU A 438 29.50 18.61 -1.17
CA GLU A 438 29.52 19.38 -2.41
C GLU A 438 30.37 20.65 -2.27
N GLU A 439 30.22 21.39 -1.17
CA GLU A 439 31.04 22.57 -0.88
C GLU A 439 32.51 22.22 -0.63
N LEU A 440 32.80 21.08 0.00
CA LEU A 440 34.16 20.56 0.16
C LEU A 440 34.79 20.27 -1.21
N GLU A 441 34.11 19.52 -2.09
CA GLU A 441 34.57 19.24 -3.45
C GLU A 441 34.75 20.51 -4.29
N ARG A 442 33.83 21.47 -4.15
CA ARG A 442 33.89 22.77 -4.83
C ARG A 442 35.12 23.59 -4.41
N ARG A 443 35.53 23.53 -3.14
CA ARG A 443 36.78 24.13 -2.66
C ARG A 443 38.02 23.37 -3.15
N LEU A 444 38.04 22.04 -3.00
CA LEU A 444 39.14 21.19 -3.47
C LEU A 444 39.39 21.36 -4.98
N ARG A 445 38.33 21.38 -5.80
CA ARG A 445 38.40 21.62 -7.24
C ARG A 445 39.02 22.97 -7.57
N ARG A 446 38.58 24.05 -6.89
CA ARG A 446 39.16 25.39 -7.07
C ARG A 446 40.63 25.43 -6.67
N ALA A 447 41.01 24.79 -5.55
CA ALA A 447 42.38 24.68 -5.09
C ALA A 447 43.29 24.02 -6.14
N LEU A 448 42.90 22.83 -6.62
CA LEU A 448 43.70 22.05 -7.57
C LEU A 448 43.79 22.73 -8.93
N ILE A 449 42.74 23.39 -9.41
CA ILE A 449 42.81 24.16 -10.67
C ILE A 449 43.84 25.29 -10.57
N LEU A 450 43.95 25.97 -9.43
CA LEU A 450 44.95 27.02 -9.21
C LEU A 450 46.38 26.44 -9.06
N ALA A 451 46.54 25.34 -8.31
CA ALA A 451 47.83 24.67 -8.14
C ALA A 451 48.37 24.13 -9.48
N LEU A 452 47.54 23.42 -10.25
CA LEU A 452 47.92 22.87 -11.57
C LEU A 452 48.19 23.98 -12.60
N ARG A 453 47.56 25.16 -12.47
CA ARG A 453 47.89 26.32 -13.30
C ARG A 453 49.29 26.84 -12.99
N ARG A 454 49.64 27.01 -11.70
CA ARG A 454 50.99 27.43 -11.27
C ARG A 454 52.08 26.44 -11.73
N ILE A 455 51.79 25.13 -11.66
CA ILE A 455 52.70 24.10 -12.19
C ILE A 455 52.90 24.32 -13.68
N LYS A 456 51.81 24.43 -14.47
CA LYS A 456 51.91 24.69 -15.92
C LYS A 456 52.70 25.95 -16.26
N GLU A 457 52.50 27.03 -15.52
CA GLU A 457 53.24 28.29 -15.67
C GLU A 457 54.75 28.13 -15.39
N THR A 458 55.13 27.15 -14.56
CA THR A 458 56.52 26.92 -14.12
C THR A 458 57.24 25.84 -14.94
N THR A 459 56.56 24.75 -15.30
CA THR A 459 57.14 23.57 -15.97
C THR A 459 56.73 23.42 -17.44
N GLY A 460 55.86 24.29 -17.97
CA GLY A 460 55.29 24.19 -19.33
C GLY A 460 54.18 23.14 -19.48
N GLU A 461 54.22 22.08 -18.68
CA GLU A 461 53.23 21.00 -18.60
C GLU A 461 52.40 21.08 -17.33
N TYR A 462 51.16 20.56 -17.33
CA TYR A 462 50.25 20.57 -16.16
C TYR A 462 50.69 19.64 -15.00
N GLY A 463 51.92 19.10 -15.02
CA GLY A 463 52.43 18.10 -14.06
C GLY A 463 51.77 16.71 -14.13
N LEU A 464 50.57 16.60 -14.68
CA LEU A 464 49.80 15.36 -14.76
C LEU A 464 50.41 14.37 -15.78
N PRO A 465 50.34 13.05 -15.51
CA PRO A 465 50.82 12.05 -16.45
C PRO A 465 49.96 12.04 -17.73
N GLY A 466 50.47 12.69 -18.78
CA GLY A 466 50.18 12.43 -20.20
C GLY A 466 48.76 12.65 -20.75
N ASP A 467 47.75 12.94 -19.93
CA ASP A 467 46.34 12.91 -20.34
C ASP A 467 45.65 14.29 -20.29
N PRO A 468 45.55 15.01 -21.44
CA PRO A 468 44.80 16.26 -21.57
C PRO A 468 43.33 16.16 -21.12
N THR A 469 42.71 14.98 -21.24
CA THR A 469 41.29 14.80 -20.95
C THR A 469 40.99 14.88 -19.46
N LYS A 470 41.93 14.49 -18.59
CA LYS A 470 41.78 14.62 -17.11
C LYS A 470 41.81 16.08 -16.66
N ILE A 471 42.67 16.90 -17.26
CA ILE A 471 42.71 18.36 -17.02
C ILE A 471 41.37 19.00 -17.41
N GLN A 472 40.84 18.62 -18.58
CA GLN A 472 39.58 19.16 -19.07
C GLN A 472 38.38 18.65 -18.25
N LYS A 473 38.36 17.38 -17.81
CA LYS A 473 37.35 16.83 -16.89
C LYS A 473 37.36 17.55 -15.55
N LEU A 474 38.53 17.75 -14.92
CA LEU A 474 38.68 18.50 -13.66
C LEU A 474 38.11 19.92 -13.77
N ALA A 475 38.38 20.61 -14.89
CA ALA A 475 37.92 21.97 -15.13
C ALA A 475 36.42 22.10 -15.46
N THR A 476 35.81 21.10 -16.10
CA THR A 476 34.44 21.22 -16.67
C THR A 476 33.37 20.34 -16.04
N LYS A 477 33.70 19.13 -15.58
CA LYS A 477 32.73 18.16 -15.03
C LYS A 477 32.99 17.80 -13.56
N GLY A 478 34.23 17.97 -13.09
CA GLY A 478 34.68 17.43 -11.82
C GLY A 478 35.30 16.04 -11.97
N MET A 479 35.81 15.51 -10.86
CA MET A 479 36.42 14.19 -10.78
C MET A 479 35.78 13.38 -9.66
N ASN A 480 36.14 12.10 -9.51
CA ASN A 480 35.72 11.30 -8.36
C ASN A 480 36.48 11.76 -7.10
N PHE A 481 35.94 11.53 -5.89
CA PHE A 481 36.59 11.98 -4.65
C PHE A 481 38.03 11.42 -4.52
N SER A 482 38.22 10.16 -4.93
CA SER A 482 39.53 9.49 -5.00
C SER A 482 40.57 10.27 -5.81
N ASP A 483 40.16 10.89 -6.93
CA ASP A 483 41.08 11.62 -7.81
C ASP A 483 41.60 12.89 -7.12
N TYR A 484 40.78 13.58 -6.34
CA TYR A 484 41.21 14.74 -5.53
C TYR A 484 42.27 14.33 -4.48
N VAL A 485 42.08 13.18 -3.82
CA VAL A 485 43.04 12.64 -2.83
C VAL A 485 44.33 12.21 -3.51
N GLN A 486 44.27 11.53 -4.66
CA GLN A 486 45.45 11.11 -5.43
C GLN A 486 46.29 12.30 -5.91
N LEU A 487 45.65 13.38 -6.37
CA LEU A 487 46.37 14.59 -6.75
C LEU A 487 47.05 15.28 -5.56
N LEU A 488 46.36 15.39 -4.41
CA LEU A 488 46.94 15.99 -3.20
C LEU A 488 48.04 15.13 -2.55
N ASN A 489 48.11 13.83 -2.84
CA ASN A 489 49.21 12.95 -2.42
C ASN A 489 50.51 13.17 -3.23
N ARG A 490 50.49 13.93 -4.32
CA ARG A 490 51.72 14.31 -5.04
C ARG A 490 52.38 15.52 -4.39
N SER A 491 53.68 15.46 -4.15
CA SER A 491 54.44 16.58 -3.54
C SER A 491 54.39 17.86 -4.38
N ASP A 492 54.55 17.77 -5.69
CA ASP A 492 54.55 18.93 -6.59
C ASP A 492 53.20 19.67 -6.61
N VAL A 493 52.10 18.91 -6.67
CA VAL A 493 50.73 19.47 -6.56
C VAL A 493 50.49 20.06 -5.18
N TRP A 494 50.94 19.38 -4.12
CA TRP A 494 50.81 19.86 -2.75
C TRP A 494 51.56 21.19 -2.53
N GLU A 495 52.83 21.26 -2.90
CA GLU A 495 53.65 22.47 -2.83
C GLU A 495 53.02 23.63 -3.61
N ALA A 496 52.49 23.37 -4.81
CA ALA A 496 51.84 24.39 -5.63
C ALA A 496 50.53 24.95 -5.03
N THR A 497 49.87 24.25 -4.09
CA THR A 497 48.74 24.82 -3.32
C THR A 497 49.19 25.95 -2.39
N GLY A 498 50.42 25.87 -1.85
CA GLY A 498 50.92 26.73 -0.78
C GLY A 498 50.31 26.46 0.60
N TRP A 499 49.68 25.30 0.81
CA TRP A 499 49.06 24.94 2.09
C TRP A 499 50.09 24.55 3.15
N GLN A 500 49.96 25.12 4.35
CA GLN A 500 50.90 24.94 5.46
C GLN A 500 50.59 23.71 6.36
N PHE A 501 49.66 22.84 5.95
CA PHE A 501 49.34 21.62 6.69
C PHE A 501 50.33 20.48 6.36
N PRO A 502 50.53 19.50 7.27
CA PRO A 502 51.20 18.26 6.93
C PRO A 502 50.38 17.47 5.90
N GLN A 503 50.94 17.28 4.71
CA GLN A 503 50.29 16.64 3.55
C GLN A 503 49.58 15.34 3.94
N THR A 504 50.30 14.40 4.56
CA THR A 504 49.78 13.08 4.97
C THR A 504 48.56 13.18 5.89
N ARG A 505 48.58 14.10 6.87
CA ARG A 505 47.45 14.27 7.80
C ARG A 505 46.21 14.84 7.12
N PHE A 506 46.41 15.68 6.11
CA PHE A 506 45.33 16.25 5.33
C PHE A 506 44.71 15.22 4.38
N THR A 507 45.53 14.43 3.68
CA THR A 507 45.04 13.40 2.75
C THR A 507 44.43 12.21 3.49
N GLU A 508 44.95 11.82 4.67
CA GLU A 508 44.28 10.89 5.61
C GLU A 508 42.86 11.36 6.00
N ARG A 509 42.68 12.66 6.26
CA ARG A 509 41.37 13.23 6.62
C ARG A 509 40.42 13.21 5.43
N LEU A 510 40.89 13.55 4.23
CA LEU A 510 40.09 13.45 3.02
C LEU A 510 39.74 11.99 2.69
N ASP A 511 40.59 11.00 2.98
CA ASP A 511 40.28 9.60 2.73
C ASP A 511 39.21 9.04 3.69
N ARG A 512 39.17 9.53 4.94
CA ARG A 512 38.02 9.31 5.83
C ARG A 512 36.74 9.91 5.25
N VAL A 513 36.79 11.14 4.74
CA VAL A 513 35.63 11.78 4.07
C VAL A 513 35.21 11.03 2.80
N ARG A 514 36.15 10.50 2.00
CA ARG A 514 35.84 9.60 0.86
C ARG A 514 35.08 8.36 1.32
N THR A 515 35.54 7.73 2.39
CA THR A 515 34.91 6.53 2.97
C THR A 515 33.51 6.84 3.48
N ILE A 516 33.33 8.00 4.13
CA ILE A 516 32.02 8.53 4.52
C ILE A 516 31.13 8.75 3.29
N ARG A 517 31.59 9.48 2.26
CA ARG A 517 30.83 9.73 1.02
C ARG A 517 30.33 8.43 0.37
N ASN A 518 31.16 7.38 0.33
CA ASN A 518 30.76 6.09 -0.23
C ASN A 518 29.71 5.39 0.64
N LYS A 519 29.81 5.50 1.97
CA LYS A 519 28.78 5.02 2.92
C LYS A 519 27.53 5.91 2.98
N THR A 520 27.59 7.16 2.52
CA THR A 520 26.46 8.12 2.54
C THR A 520 25.26 7.63 1.72
N MET A 521 25.47 6.72 0.76
CA MET A 521 24.38 6.04 0.04
C MET A 521 23.65 4.97 0.88
N HIS A 522 24.10 4.72 2.11
CA HIS A 522 23.59 3.70 3.04
C HIS A 522 23.29 4.26 4.44
N PHE A 523 23.03 5.56 4.62
CA PHE A 523 22.64 6.17 5.91
C PHE A 523 21.22 5.80 6.40
N HIS A 524 20.81 4.54 6.20
CA HIS A 524 19.62 3.95 6.81
C HIS A 524 19.90 3.39 8.23
N GLU A 525 21.17 3.32 8.62
CA GLU A 525 21.64 2.76 9.89
C GLU A 525 22.06 3.88 10.87
N MET A 526 21.11 4.27 11.72
CA MET A 526 21.22 5.10 12.94
C MET A 526 21.69 6.57 12.84
N ASP A 527 21.13 7.42 13.72
CA ASP A 527 21.34 8.87 13.72
C ASP A 527 22.74 9.29 14.28
N ASP A 528 23.37 8.48 15.14
CA ASP A 528 24.68 8.78 15.75
C ASP A 528 25.85 8.67 14.75
N ASP A 529 25.89 7.62 13.93
CA ASP A 529 26.91 7.45 12.89
C ASP A 529 26.87 8.59 11.87
N ARG A 530 25.67 9.13 11.60
CA ARG A 530 25.45 10.29 10.74
C ARG A 530 25.99 11.58 11.37
N ALA A 531 25.77 11.79 12.68
CA ALA A 531 26.31 12.94 13.39
C ALA A 531 27.85 12.96 13.36
N SER A 532 28.47 11.80 13.62
CA SER A 532 29.92 11.59 13.52
C SER A 532 30.46 11.86 12.11
N ALA A 533 29.77 11.34 11.09
CA ALA A 533 30.12 11.57 9.69
C ALA A 533 30.03 13.05 9.26
N VAL A 534 28.98 13.77 9.66
CA VAL A 534 28.81 15.20 9.41
C VAL A 534 29.94 16.00 10.07
N GLU A 535 30.38 15.61 11.26
CA GLU A 535 31.47 16.27 11.97
C GLU A 535 32.82 16.11 11.26
N GLU A 536 33.19 14.91 10.81
CA GLU A 536 34.42 14.71 10.02
C GLU A 536 34.44 15.54 8.72
N ILE A 537 33.31 15.65 8.02
CA ILE A 537 33.18 16.51 6.82
C ILE A 537 33.33 17.99 7.22
N ARG A 538 32.69 18.42 8.32
CA ARG A 538 32.78 19.79 8.84
C ARG A 538 34.21 20.17 9.22
N VAL A 539 34.95 19.28 9.86
CA VAL A 539 36.37 19.48 10.21
C VAL A 539 37.22 19.63 8.95
N ALA A 540 37.07 18.73 7.96
CA ALA A 540 37.79 18.83 6.68
C ALA A 540 37.49 20.15 5.94
N LEU A 541 36.22 20.58 5.93
CA LEU A 541 35.80 21.84 5.32
C LEU A 541 36.37 23.05 6.07
N GLN A 542 36.44 22.99 7.41
CA GLN A 542 37.04 24.05 8.22
C GLN A 542 38.55 24.15 7.97
N MET A 543 39.26 23.04 7.84
CA MET A 543 40.68 23.03 7.46
C MET A 543 40.89 23.75 6.11
N LEU A 544 40.07 23.47 5.09
CA LEU A 544 40.12 24.20 3.81
C LEU A 544 39.83 25.70 3.95
N LYS A 545 38.81 26.08 4.74
CA LYS A 545 38.49 27.51 4.96
C LYS A 545 39.66 28.27 5.59
N THR A 546 40.43 27.65 6.49
CA THR A 546 41.62 28.26 7.09
C THR A 546 42.72 28.58 6.07
N VAL A 547 42.94 27.71 5.07
CA VAL A 547 43.93 27.95 3.99
C VAL A 547 43.34 28.61 2.73
N GLN A 548 42.02 28.84 2.69
CA GLN A 548 41.31 29.50 1.59
C GLN A 548 40.22 30.46 2.12
N PRO A 549 40.59 31.53 2.86
CA PRO A 549 39.62 32.41 3.53
C PRO A 549 38.81 33.32 2.59
N GLN A 550 39.20 33.46 1.32
CA GLN A 550 38.54 34.30 0.31
C GLN A 550 37.85 33.49 -0.81
N ALA A 551 37.41 32.26 -0.50
CA ALA A 551 36.81 31.32 -1.46
C ALA A 551 35.41 30.86 -1.04
#